data_AF-A0A3D6BW47-F1
#
_entry.id   AF-A0A3D6BW47-F1
#
_cell.length_a   1.000
_cell.length_b   1.000
_cell.length_c   1.000
_cell.angle_alpha   90.00
_cell.angle_beta   90.00
_cell.angle_gamma   90.00
#
_symmetry.space_group_name_H-M   'P 1'
#
loop_
_entity.id
_entity.type
_entity.pdbx_description
1 polymer ?
#
loop_
_entity_poly.entity_id
_entity_poly.type
_entity_poly.pdbx_seq_one_letter_code
_entity_poly.pdbx_strand_id
1 'polypeptide(L)'
;LKNFFNRKAAERYNFGHELKSEIQNFGETPKKGGSATGAAHRTWMDVKAVFSADNEESMLEEAIRGEKASVEEYNDVLNDTGLPPTTRDLVLKQKNTITQELNSIKRLEDLK
;
A
#
# COMPACT_ATOMS: atom_id res chain seq x y z
N LEU A 1 7.20 -11.99 11.64
CA LEU A 1 6.43 -11.05 10.78
C LEU A 1 6.61 -9.54 11.08
N LYS A 2 6.88 -9.14 12.33
CA LYS A 2 6.97 -7.73 12.76
C LYS A 2 7.89 -6.81 11.94
N ASN A 3 9.13 -7.24 11.66
CA ASN A 3 10.08 -6.42 10.89
C ASN A 3 9.60 -6.16 9.46
N PHE A 4 8.94 -7.13 8.85
CA PHE A 4 8.34 -6.98 7.52
C PHE A 4 7.26 -5.88 7.56
N PHE A 5 6.31 -5.95 8.51
CA PHE A 5 5.27 -4.93 8.64
C PHE A 5 5.81 -3.54 8.97
N ASN A 6 6.85 -3.43 9.81
CA ASN A 6 7.49 -2.15 10.10
C ASN A 6 8.12 -1.53 8.85
N ARG A 7 8.80 -2.36 8.04
CA ARG A 7 9.39 -1.92 6.76
C ARG A 7 8.31 -1.42 5.80
N LYS A 8 7.19 -2.15 5.70
CA LYS A 8 6.02 -1.76 4.91
C LYS A 8 5.38 -0.45 5.40
N ALA A 9 5.22 -0.27 6.70
CA ALA A 9 4.70 0.97 7.27
C ALA A 9 5.60 2.17 6.92
N ALA A 10 6.92 2.02 7.04
CA ALA A 10 7.88 3.07 6.69
C ALA A 10 7.86 3.41 5.19
N GLU A 11 7.74 2.40 4.33
CA GLU A 11 7.59 2.59 2.89
C GLU A 11 6.32 3.38 2.55
N ARG A 12 5.16 2.98 3.10
CA ARG A 12 3.89 3.68 2.88
C ARG A 12 3.92 5.12 3.40
N TYR A 13 4.62 5.35 4.51
CA TYR A 13 4.87 6.70 5.01
C TYR A 13 5.65 7.54 4.01
N ASN A 14 6.73 6.99 3.43
CA ASN A 14 7.54 7.68 2.43
C ASN A 14 6.78 7.96 1.14
N PHE A 15 6.02 6.98 0.63
CA PHE A 15 5.18 7.16 -0.56
C PHE A 15 4.16 8.28 -0.38
N GLY A 16 3.53 8.34 0.79
CA GLY A 16 2.60 9.40 1.13
C GLY A 16 3.25 10.78 1.14
N HIS A 17 4.53 10.90 1.51
CA HIS A 17 5.27 12.16 1.44
C HIS A 17 5.67 12.55 0.02
N GLU A 18 6.13 11.59 -0.78
CA GLU A 18 6.43 11.83 -2.20
C GLU A 18 5.17 12.34 -2.94
N LEU A 19 4.02 11.69 -2.74
CA LEU A 19 2.75 12.11 -3.37
C LEU A 19 2.28 13.49 -2.87
N LYS A 20 2.42 13.79 -1.58
CA LYS A 20 2.10 15.12 -1.04
C LYS A 20 2.99 16.20 -1.65
N SER A 21 4.28 15.93 -1.77
CA SER A 21 5.22 16.86 -2.40
C SER A 21 4.85 17.12 -3.86
N GLU A 22 4.48 16.08 -4.60
CA GLU A 22 4.05 16.20 -5.99
C GLU A 22 2.79 17.07 -6.11
N ILE A 23 1.76 16.82 -5.29
CA ILE A 23 0.54 17.64 -5.23
C ILE A 23 0.88 19.12 -4.95
N GLN A 24 1.77 19.38 -4.00
CA GLN A 24 2.21 20.74 -3.68
C GLN A 24 2.97 21.41 -4.81
N ASN A 25 3.76 20.66 -5.60
CA ASN A 25 4.47 21.19 -6.76
C ASN A 25 3.51 21.71 -7.86
N PHE A 26 2.29 21.17 -7.93
CA PHE A 26 1.23 21.68 -8.80
C PHE A 26 0.40 22.81 -8.16
N GLY A 27 0.81 23.32 -7.00
CA GLY A 27 0.10 24.39 -6.29
C GLY A 27 -1.17 23.93 -5.57
N GLU A 28 -1.39 22.62 -5.47
CA GLU A 28 -2.54 22.05 -4.77
C GLU A 28 -2.24 21.77 -3.29
N THR A 29 -3.30 21.63 -2.49
CA THR A 29 -3.19 21.28 -1.07
C THR A 29 -3.53 19.81 -0.87
N PRO A 30 -2.60 18.97 -0.35
CA PRO A 30 -2.89 17.58 -0.08
C PRO A 30 -4.03 17.42 0.93
N LYS A 31 -5.06 16.66 0.56
CA LYS A 31 -6.15 16.32 1.46
C LYS A 31 -5.62 15.40 2.58
N LYS A 32 -6.12 15.64 3.79
CA LYS A 32 -5.81 14.82 4.97
C LYS A 32 -6.99 13.90 5.27
N GLY A 33 -6.69 12.76 5.89
CA GLY A 33 -7.68 11.75 6.27
C GLY A 33 -7.61 10.52 5.38
N GLY A 34 -8.15 9.40 5.88
CA GLY A 34 -8.30 8.16 5.11
C GLY A 34 -9.73 8.02 4.58
N SER A 35 -9.97 6.98 3.78
CA SER A 35 -11.32 6.62 3.34
C SER A 35 -12.11 5.94 4.47
N ALA A 36 -13.45 6.00 4.39
CA ALA A 36 -14.34 5.26 5.28
C ALA A 36 -14.10 3.75 5.18
N THR A 37 -13.91 3.23 3.96
CA THR A 37 -13.52 1.84 3.72
C THR A 37 -12.20 1.48 4.38
N GLY A 38 -11.19 2.37 4.29
CA GLY A 38 -9.91 2.17 4.95
C GLY A 38 -10.01 2.19 6.48
N ALA A 39 -10.92 2.99 7.05
CA ALA A 39 -11.21 2.97 8.47
C ALA A 39 -11.86 1.65 8.90
N ALA A 40 -12.88 1.18 8.16
CA ALA A 40 -13.52 -0.10 8.42
C ALA A 40 -12.54 -1.28 8.33
N HIS A 41 -11.64 -1.28 7.33
CA HIS A 41 -10.59 -2.30 7.20
C HIS A 41 -9.69 -2.35 8.43
N ARG A 42 -9.25 -1.19 8.96
CA ARG A 42 -8.43 -1.16 10.18
C ARG A 42 -9.18 -1.69 11.39
N THR A 43 -10.43 -1.25 11.59
CA THR A 43 -11.27 -1.75 12.69
C THR A 43 -11.44 -3.27 12.62
N TRP A 44 -11.66 -3.84 11.43
CA TRP A 44 -11.74 -5.29 11.26
C TRP A 44 -10.42 -6.00 11.61
N MET A 45 -9.29 -5.42 11.23
CA MET A 45 -7.97 -5.97 11.60
C MET A 45 -7.72 -5.89 13.11
N ASP A 46 -8.15 -4.82 13.78
CA ASP A 46 -8.06 -4.68 15.24
C ASP A 46 -8.91 -5.74 15.95
N VAL A 47 -10.13 -6.00 15.46
CA VAL A 47 -10.99 -7.08 15.96
C VAL A 47 -10.30 -8.44 15.79
N LYS A 48 -9.77 -8.73 14.58
CA LYS A 48 -9.01 -9.96 14.35
C LYS A 48 -7.85 -10.07 15.33
N ALA A 49 -7.03 -9.03 15.50
CA ALA A 49 -5.88 -9.05 16.39
C ALA A 49 -6.22 -9.32 17.87
N VAL A 50 -7.39 -8.87 18.34
CA VAL A 50 -7.85 -9.12 19.73
C VAL A 50 -8.34 -10.55 19.93
N PHE A 51 -9.03 -11.13 18.94
CA PHE A 51 -9.66 -12.46 19.07
C PHE A 51 -8.85 -13.62 18.49
N SER A 52 -7.89 -13.36 17.61
CA SER A 52 -6.98 -14.38 17.08
C SER A 52 -5.71 -14.40 17.91
N ALA A 53 -5.65 -15.31 18.88
CA ALA A 53 -4.44 -15.63 19.63
C ALA A 53 -3.39 -16.28 18.70
N ASP A 54 -2.75 -15.43 17.87
CA ASP A 54 -1.58 -15.71 17.05
C ASP A 54 -1.81 -16.50 15.74
N ASN A 55 -2.50 -15.89 14.76
CA ASN A 55 -2.42 -16.37 13.37
C ASN A 55 -1.68 -15.36 12.46
N GLU A 56 -0.35 -15.40 12.53
CA GLU A 56 0.57 -14.65 11.66
C GLU A 56 0.28 -14.85 10.17
N GLU A 57 -0.17 -16.05 9.77
CA GLU A 57 -0.48 -16.40 8.37
C GLU A 57 -1.72 -15.63 7.87
N SER A 58 -2.81 -15.61 8.63
CA SER A 58 -3.99 -14.82 8.27
C SER A 58 -3.70 -13.31 8.19
N MET A 59 -2.79 -12.77 9.01
CA MET A 59 -2.39 -11.37 8.86
C MET A 59 -1.57 -11.14 7.58
N LEU A 60 -0.72 -12.10 7.21
CA LEU A 60 0.08 -12.04 5.99
C LEU A 60 -0.81 -12.14 4.75
N GLU A 61 -1.78 -13.05 4.73
CA GLU A 61 -2.77 -13.19 3.65
C GLU A 61 -3.56 -11.89 3.43
N GLU A 62 -4.03 -11.28 4.52
CA GLU A 62 -4.74 -9.99 4.47
C GLU A 62 -3.87 -8.86 3.94
N ALA A 63 -2.59 -8.83 4.33
CA ALA A 63 -1.63 -7.89 3.79
C ALA A 63 -1.40 -8.11 2.29
N ILE A 64 -1.20 -9.35 1.85
CA ILE A 64 -1.07 -9.72 0.43
C ILE A 64 -2.31 -9.28 -0.36
N ARG A 65 -3.51 -9.47 0.19
CA ARG A 65 -4.77 -9.00 -0.42
C ARG A 65 -4.79 -7.48 -0.57
N GLY A 66 -4.42 -6.73 0.48
CA GLY A 66 -4.33 -5.28 0.43
C GLY A 66 -3.26 -4.76 -0.55
N GLU A 67 -2.14 -5.45 -0.67
CA GLU A 67 -1.07 -5.11 -1.63
C GLU A 67 -1.53 -5.34 -3.07
N LYS A 68 -2.25 -6.43 -3.36
CA LYS A 68 -2.86 -6.67 -4.68
C LYS A 68 -3.85 -5.56 -5.05
N ALA A 69 -4.76 -5.22 -4.14
CA ALA A 69 -5.72 -4.13 -4.35
C ALA A 69 -5.01 -2.78 -4.60
N SER A 70 -3.91 -2.53 -3.89
CA SER A 70 -3.08 -1.34 -4.13
C SER A 70 -2.49 -1.34 -5.53
N VAL A 71 -1.93 -2.47 -6.01
CA VAL A 71 -1.38 -2.55 -7.37
C VAL A 71 -2.45 -2.28 -8.43
N GLU A 72 -3.66 -2.79 -8.24
CA GLU A 72 -4.82 -2.53 -9.11
C GLU A 72 -5.15 -1.03 -9.15
N GLU A 73 -5.27 -0.38 -8.00
CA GLU A 73 -5.55 1.07 -7.92
C GLU A 73 -4.44 1.91 -8.59
N TYR A 74 -3.17 1.54 -8.43
CA TYR A 74 -2.07 2.19 -9.14
C TYR A 74 -2.14 1.98 -10.66
N ASN A 75 -2.55 0.80 -11.13
CA ASN A 75 -2.75 0.56 -12.56
C ASN A 75 -3.89 1.40 -13.12
N ASP A 76 -5.00 1.52 -12.38
CA ASP A 76 -6.14 2.35 -12.77
C ASP A 76 -5.73 3.82 -12.93
N VAL A 77 -4.95 4.35 -11.98
CA VAL A 77 -4.38 5.71 -12.08
C VAL A 77 -3.44 5.84 -13.27
N LEU A 78 -2.55 4.86 -13.51
CA LEU A 78 -1.60 4.90 -14.64
C LEU A 78 -2.25 4.73 -16.02
N ASN A 79 -3.50 4.27 -16.08
CA ASN A 79 -4.29 4.23 -17.31
C ASN A 79 -4.83 5.60 -17.69
N ASP A 80 -4.81 6.58 -16.78
CA ASP A 80 -5.15 7.97 -17.09
C ASP A 80 -4.06 8.62 -17.97
N THR A 81 -4.46 9.09 -19.15
CA THR A 81 -3.59 9.77 -20.11
C THR A 81 -3.32 11.24 -19.74
N GLY A 82 -4.04 11.78 -18.76
CA GLY A 82 -3.92 13.16 -18.30
C GLY A 82 -2.84 13.39 -17.23
N LEU A 83 -2.19 12.34 -16.72
CA LEU A 83 -1.17 12.50 -15.69
C LEU A 83 0.07 13.23 -16.23
N PRO A 84 0.55 14.26 -15.51
CA PRO A 84 1.84 14.86 -15.80
C PRO A 84 2.96 13.79 -15.78
N PRO A 85 4.00 13.91 -16.63
CA PRO A 85 5.07 12.92 -16.70
C PRO A 85 5.74 12.61 -15.36
N THR A 86 6.01 13.64 -14.55
CA THR A 86 6.61 13.49 -13.21
C THR A 86 5.73 12.68 -12.27
N THR A 87 4.42 12.92 -12.31
CA THR A 87 3.43 12.21 -11.50
C THR A 87 3.32 10.76 -11.96
N ARG A 88 3.30 10.53 -13.28
CA ARG A 88 3.29 9.18 -13.86
C ARG A 88 4.52 8.39 -13.43
N ASP A 89 5.70 8.97 -13.51
CA ASP A 89 6.95 8.32 -13.13
C ASP A 89 6.98 8.00 -11.63
N LEU A 90 6.50 8.91 -10.79
CA LEU A 90 6.38 8.70 -9.35
C LEU A 90 5.44 7.54 -9.02
N VAL A 91 4.23 7.54 -9.58
CA VAL A 91 3.22 6.50 -9.37
C VAL A 91 3.74 5.15 -9.90
N LEU A 92 4.39 5.13 -11.06
CA LEU A 92 4.99 3.93 -11.64
C LEU A 92 6.10 3.36 -10.76
N LYS A 93 6.99 4.21 -10.24
CA LYS A 93 8.06 3.81 -9.30
C LYS A 93 7.47 3.10 -8.08
N GLN A 94 6.50 3.73 -7.42
CA GLN A 94 5.86 3.17 -6.22
C GLN A 94 5.14 1.84 -6.53
N LYS A 95 4.38 1.76 -7.64
CA LYS A 95 3.75 0.50 -8.08
C LYS A 95 4.77 -0.62 -8.27
N ASN A 96 5.89 -0.32 -8.93
CA ASN A 96 6.94 -1.29 -9.20
C ASN A 96 7.55 -1.81 -7.90
N THR A 97 7.78 -0.93 -6.91
CA THR A 97 8.23 -1.34 -5.57
C THR A 97 7.24 -2.32 -4.94
N ILE A 98 5.95 -1.96 -4.89
CA ILE A 98 4.91 -2.82 -4.30
C ILE A 98 4.85 -4.19 -5.00
N THR A 99 4.91 -4.18 -6.33
CA THR A 99 4.84 -5.40 -7.16
C THR A 99 6.02 -6.32 -6.91
N GLN A 100 7.23 -5.77 -6.82
CA GLN A 100 8.45 -6.53 -6.54
C GLN A 100 8.36 -7.22 -5.18
N GLU A 101 7.90 -6.50 -4.15
CA GLU A 101 7.76 -7.05 -2.82
C GLU A 101 6.66 -8.09 -2.70
N LEU A 102 5.52 -7.88 -3.38
CA LEU A 102 4.45 -8.87 -3.48
C LEU A 102 4.97 -10.19 -4.07
N ASN A 103 5.81 -10.10 -5.11
CA ASN A 103 6.45 -11.28 -5.70
C ASN A 103 7.45 -11.94 -4.75
N SER A 104 8.18 -11.17 -3.95
CA SER A 104 9.07 -11.72 -2.92
C SER A 104 8.30 -12.48 -1.84
N ILE A 105 7.16 -11.96 -1.39
CA ILE A 105 6.34 -12.59 -0.35
C ILE A 105 5.72 -13.90 -0.85
N LYS A 106 5.12 -13.89 -2.05
CA LYS A 106 4.53 -15.10 -2.66
C LYS A 106 5.55 -16.22 -2.78
N ARG A 107 6.78 -15.91 -3.20
CA ARG A 107 7.88 -16.89 -3.25
C ARG A 107 8.25 -17.45 -1.89
N LEU A 108 8.13 -16.67 -0.82
CA LEU A 108 8.40 -17.15 0.55
C LEU A 108 7.26 -18.03 1.09
N GLU A 109 6.03 -17.78 0.65
CA GLU A 109 4.85 -18.61 0.93
C GLU A 109 4.96 -19.96 0.22
N ASP A 110 5.31 -19.97 -1.07
CA ASP A 110 5.48 -21.20 -1.88
C ASP A 110 6.63 -22.11 -1.41
N LEU A 111 7.58 -21.59 -0.60
CA LEU A 111 8.73 -22.32 -0.07
C LEU A 111 8.49 -22.94 1.32
N LYS A 112 7.34 -22.66 1.95
CA LYS A 112 6.93 -23.24 3.24
C LYS A 112 6.10 -24.50 3.05
#